data_AF-A0A1M6W4H5-F1
#
_entry.id   AF-A0A1M6W4H5-F1
#
_cell.length_a   1.000
_cell.length_b   1.000
_cell.length_c   1.000
_cell.angle_alpha   90.00
_cell.angle_beta   90.00
_cell.angle_gamma   90.00
#
_symmetry.space_group_name_H-M   'P 1'
#
loop_
_entity.id
_entity.type
_entity.pdbx_description
1 polymer ?
#
loop_
_entity_poly.entity_id
_entity_poly.type
_entity_poly.pdbx_seq_one_letter_code
_entity_poly.pdbx_strand_id
1 'polypeptide(L)' 'MPKISKNQRTDRGKNRQQVKMAKVIVAERKPNGQFRFRERIVPVDEVKQIAQAK' A
#
# COMPACT_ATOMS: atom_id res chain seq x y z
N MET A 1 -12.71 -6.01 -44.29
CA MET A 1 -12.65 -6.07 -42.81
C MET A 1 -11.25 -6.48 -42.40
N PRO A 2 -10.51 -5.68 -41.61
CA PRO A 2 -9.17 -6.06 -41.18
C PRO A 2 -9.25 -7.29 -40.26
N LYS A 3 -8.41 -8.30 -40.52
CA LYS A 3 -8.29 -9.52 -39.70
C LYS A 3 -7.72 -9.12 -38.33
N ILE A 4 -8.61 -8.97 -37.34
CA ILE A 4 -8.21 -8.76 -35.94
C ILE A 4 -7.61 -10.07 -35.43
N SER A 5 -6.31 -10.05 -35.12
CA SER A 5 -5.58 -11.17 -34.54
C SER A 5 -6.17 -11.51 -33.17
N LYS A 6 -6.50 -12.79 -32.93
CA LYS A 6 -6.99 -13.28 -31.63
C LYS A 6 -5.96 -13.11 -30.49
N ASN A 7 -4.72 -12.76 -30.83
CA ASN A 7 -3.65 -12.49 -29.87
C ASN A 7 -3.58 -11.02 -29.45
N GLN A 8 -4.50 -10.16 -29.91
CA GLN A 8 -4.69 -8.79 -29.38
C GLN A 8 -5.39 -8.81 -28.00
N ARG A 9 -4.95 -9.71 -27.12
CA ARG A 9 -5.32 -9.81 -25.70
C ARG A 9 -4.12 -9.52 -24.79
N THR A 10 -3.04 -9.00 -25.36
CA THR A 10 -1.69 -9.04 -24.78
C THR A 10 -1.38 -7.95 -23.75
N ASP A 11 -2.36 -7.18 -23.28
CA ASP A 11 -2.06 -6.09 -22.33
C ASP A 11 -3.06 -5.91 -21.17
N ARG A 12 -3.86 -6.94 -20.85
CA ARG A 12 -4.62 -6.94 -19.59
C ARG A 12 -3.69 -7.24 -18.42
N GLY A 13 -2.89 -6.25 -18.01
CA GLY A 13 -2.14 -6.29 -16.76
C GLY A 13 -0.64 -6.06 -16.84
N LYS A 14 -0.03 -5.91 -18.04
CA LYS A 14 1.41 -5.63 -18.10
C LYS A 14 1.75 -4.22 -17.58
N ASN A 15 0.79 -3.31 -17.62
CA ASN A 15 0.92 -1.96 -17.05
C ASN A 15 0.25 -1.79 -15.68
N ARG A 16 -0.13 -2.88 -14.99
CA ARG A 16 -0.67 -2.75 -13.63
C ARG A 16 0.49 -2.69 -12.66
N GLN A 17 0.95 -1.48 -12.33
CA GLN A 17 1.85 -1.27 -11.21
C GLN A 17 1.21 -1.88 -9.95
N GLN A 18 1.79 -2.97 -9.44
CA GLN A 18 1.41 -3.51 -8.13
C GLN A 18 1.95 -2.58 -7.07
N VAL A 19 1.08 -1.69 -6.56
CA VAL A 19 1.40 -0.86 -5.39
C VAL A 19 1.50 -1.79 -4.18
N LYS A 20 2.71 -1.93 -3.64
CA LYS A 20 2.94 -2.69 -2.41
C LYS A 20 2.40 -1.88 -1.24
N MET A 21 1.57 -2.51 -0.42
CA MET A 21 0.99 -1.92 0.78
C MET A 21 1.68 -2.47 2.02
N ALA A 22 1.77 -1.66 3.07
CA ALA A 22 2.31 -2.00 4.37
C ALA A 22 1.33 -1.60 5.48
N LYS A 23 1.28 -2.41 6.55
CA LYS A 23 0.54 -2.08 7.77
C LYS A 23 1.50 -1.43 8.75
N VAL A 24 1.22 -0.18 9.11
CA VAL A 24 1.95 0.56 10.14
C VAL A 24 1.15 0.50 11.44
N ILE A 25 1.80 0.04 12.51
CA ILE A 25 1.23 -0.04 13.85
C ILE A 25 2.04 0.89 14.76
N VAL A 26 1.41 1.94 15.27
CA VAL A 26 2.04 2.90 16.17
C VAL A 26 1.50 2.70 17.58
N ALA A 27 2.40 2.47 18.53
CA ALA A 27 2.08 2.41 19.95
C ALA A 27 2.25 3.78 20.61
N GLU A 28 1.19 4.28 21.25
CA GLU A 28 1.16 5.49 22.05
C GLU A 28 0.98 5.10 23.53
N ARG A 29 1.93 5.49 24.39
CA ARG A 29 1.83 5.26 25.83
C ARG A 29 0.93 6.33 26.45
N LYS A 30 -0.12 5.89 27.16
CA LYS A 30 -0.98 6.78 27.94
C LYS A 30 -0.37 7.06 29.31
N PRO A 31 -0.76 8.15 29.99
CA PRO A 31 -0.31 8.47 31.34
C PRO A 31 -0.65 7.39 32.37
N ASN A 32 -1.74 6.65 32.16
CA ASN A 32 -2.18 5.54 33.03
C ASN A 32 -1.40 4.23 32.83
N GLY A 33 -0.29 4.25 32.07
CA GLY A 33 0.55 3.08 31.81
C GLY A 33 0.03 2.14 30.72
N GLN A 34 -1.17 2.35 30.18
CA GLN A 34 -1.70 1.56 29.07
C GLN A 34 -1.12 2.03 27.72
N PHE A 35 -1.10 1.13 26.74
CA PHE A 35 -0.75 1.47 25.36
C PHE A 35 -2.01 1.55 24.49
N ARG A 36 -2.06 2.56 23.63
CA ARG A 36 -3.01 2.65 22.52
C ARG A 36 -2.29 2.31 21.24
N PHE A 37 -2.88 1.44 20.42
CA PHE A 37 -2.35 1.14 19.10
C PHE A 37 -3.18 1.86 18.04
N ARG A 38 -2.51 2.55 17.13
CA ARG A 38 -3.12 3.12 15.93
C ARG A 38 -2.60 2.35 14.73
N GLU A 39 -3.51 1.80 13.95
CA GLU A 39 -3.18 1.04 12.74
C GLU A 39 -3.54 1.85 11.51
N ARG A 40 -2.65 1.84 10.51
CA ARG A 40 -2.90 2.41 9.18
C ARG A 40 -2.30 1.50 8.12
N ILE A 41 -2.99 1.36 6.98
CA ILE A 41 -2.50 0.64 5.81
C ILE A 41 -2.12 1.69 4.77
N VAL A 42 -0.85 1.70 4.37
CA VAL A 42 -0.28 2.74 3.49
C VAL A 42 0.63 2.13 2.44
N PRO A 43 0.90 2.83 1.33
CA PRO A 43 1.94 2.43 0.39
C PRO A 43 3.30 2.29 1.08
N VAL A 44 4.11 1.32 0.64
CA VAL A 44 5.43 1.05 1.23
C VAL A 44 6.34 2.28 1.24
N ASP A 45 6.27 3.12 0.21
CA ASP A 45 7.11 4.31 0.08
C ASP A 45 6.80 5.38 1.15
N GLU A 46 5.56 5.41 1.66
CA GLU A 46 5.10 6.38 2.66
C GLU A 46 5.36 5.92 4.09
N VAL A 47 5.74 4.65 4.31
CA VAL A 47 5.97 4.09 5.66
C VAL A 47 7.00 4.90 6.44
N LYS A 48 8.08 5.33 5.80
CA LYS A 48 9.15 6.11 6.45
C LYS A 48 8.67 7.47 6.93
N GLN A 49 7.84 8.16 6.14
CA GLN A 49 7.28 9.46 6.50
C GLN A 49 6.34 9.33 7.69
N ILE A 50 5.50 8.30 7.70
CA ILE A 50 4.52 8.07 8.78
C ILE A 50 5.20 7.62 10.08
N ALA A 51 6.28 6.84 9.99
CA ALA A 51 7.05 6.44 11.16
C ALA A 51 7.82 7.60 11.82
N GLN A 52 8.19 8.62 11.04
CA GLN A 52 8.98 9.78 11.49
C GLN A 52 8.14 10.98 11.94
N ALA A 53 6.87 11.10 11.51
CA ALA A 53 5.97 12.20 11.85
C ALA A 53 5.42 12.15 13.31
N LYS A 54 6.23 11.65 14.24
CA LYS A 54 5.90 11.48 15.67
C LYS A 54 5.93 12.79 16.43
#